data_AF-A0A1Y5R8R3-F1
#
_entry.id   AF-A0A1Y5R8R3-F1
#
_cell.length_a   1.000
_cell.length_b   1.000
_cell.length_c   1.000
_cell.angle_alpha   90.00
_cell.angle_beta   90.00
_cell.angle_gamma   90.00
#
_symmetry.space_group_name_H-M   'P 1'
#
loop_
_entity.id
_entity.type
_entity.pdbx_description
1 polymer ?
#
loop_
_entity_poly.entity_id
_entity_poly.type
_entity_poly.pdbx_seq_one_letter_code
_entity_poly.pdbx_strand_id
1 'polypeptide(L)'
;MLTVVVYVNETPVARALVGNMSDLADVSDYKVRVVEHGAPDLDIPASDVTGWIKDHPRRTSVWHLVRKIAEMATSEHSGSRVGTE
;
A
#
# COMPACT_ATOMS: atom_id res chain seq x y z
N MET A 1 -6.60 12.74 2.30
CA MET A 1 -6.42 11.36 1.80
C MET A 1 -5.32 11.39 0.76
N LEU A 2 -4.34 10.48 0.85
CA LEU A 2 -3.29 10.32 -0.17
C LEU A 2 -3.67 9.16 -1.09
N THR A 3 -3.46 9.32 -2.39
CA THR A 3 -3.60 8.27 -3.40
C THR A 3 -2.30 8.16 -4.17
N VAL A 4 -1.76 6.96 -4.25
CA VAL A 4 -0.60 6.63 -5.08
C VAL A 4 -1.08 5.71 -6.18
N VAL A 5 -0.74 6.03 -7.44
CA VAL A 5 -1.04 5.18 -8.59
C VAL A 5 0.28 4.93 -9.31
N VAL A 6 0.57 3.66 -9.58
CA VAL A 6 1.74 3.24 -10.32
C VAL A 6 1.30 2.98 -11.75
N TYR A 7 1.99 3.62 -12.70
CA TYR A 7 1.74 3.48 -14.13
C TYR A 7 2.94 2.84 -14.82
N VAL A 8 2.65 1.96 -15.76
CA VAL A 8 3.61 1.44 -16.75
C VAL A 8 3.02 1.74 -18.11
N ASN A 9 3.71 2.53 -18.93
CA ASN A 9 3.24 2.94 -20.25
C ASN A 9 1.78 3.45 -20.22
N GLU A 10 1.49 4.40 -19.32
CA GLU A 10 0.16 4.99 -19.12
C GLU A 10 -0.93 4.03 -18.62
N THR A 11 -0.61 2.75 -18.41
CA THR A 11 -1.52 1.75 -17.84
C THR A 11 -1.33 1.71 -16.32
N PRO A 12 -2.39 1.94 -15.52
CA PRO A 12 -2.31 1.80 -14.08
C PRO A 12 -2.18 0.33 -13.70
N VAL A 13 -1.10 -0.03 -13.01
CA VAL A 13 -0.81 -1.42 -12.60
C VAL A 13 -0.98 -1.63 -11.10
N ALA A 14 -0.92 -0.56 -10.30
CA ALA A 14 -1.20 -0.63 -8.87
C ALA A 14 -1.77 0.68 -8.33
N ARG A 15 -2.52 0.59 -7.24
CA ARG A 15 -3.10 1.72 -6.53
C ARG A 15 -3.01 1.54 -5.03
N ALA A 16 -2.56 2.57 -4.31
CA ALA A 16 -2.64 2.65 -2.86
C ALA A 16 -3.58 3.78 -2.42
N LEU A 17 -4.48 3.47 -1.49
CA LEU A 17 -5.36 4.41 -0.79
C LEU A 17 -4.91 4.54 0.65
N VAL A 18 -4.65 5.78 1.08
CA VAL A 18 -4.01 6.08 2.36
C VAL A 18 -4.86 7.09 3.12
N GLY A 19 -5.49 6.61 4.20
CA GLY A 19 -6.26 7.41 5.14
C GLY A 19 -5.41 7.78 6.36
N ASN A 20 -5.37 9.06 6.71
CA ASN A 20 -4.79 9.51 7.97
C ASN A 20 -5.77 9.22 9.11
N MET A 21 -5.30 8.67 10.22
CA MET A 21 -6.11 8.26 11.37
C MET A 21 -5.80 9.06 12.64
N SER A 22 -5.02 10.14 12.52
CA SER A 22 -4.51 10.93 13.64
C SER A 22 -4.79 12.43 13.48
N ASP A 23 -5.87 12.77 12.78
CA ASP A 23 -6.30 14.15 12.52
C ASP A 23 -5.16 15.09 12.10
N LEU A 24 -4.30 14.60 11.19
CA LEU A 24 -3.17 15.37 10.68
C LEU A 24 -2.20 15.87 11.79
N ALA A 25 -2.05 15.15 12.89
CA ALA A 25 -1.01 15.42 13.88
C ALA A 25 0.41 15.27 13.28
N ASP A 26 1.40 15.97 13.85
CA ASP A 26 2.79 15.97 13.38
C ASP A 26 3.39 14.56 13.27
N VAL A 27 2.97 13.66 14.15
CA VAL A 27 3.17 12.22 14.05
C VAL A 27 1.80 11.59 13.82
N SER A 28 1.68 10.78 12.78
CA SER A 28 0.39 10.27 12.33
C SER A 28 0.44 8.78 12.00
N ASP A 29 -0.65 8.11 12.33
CA ASP A 29 -0.98 6.78 11.85
C ASP A 29 -1.75 6.85 10.54
N TYR A 30 -1.51 5.86 9.68
CA TYR A 30 -2.19 5.72 8.41
C TYR A 30 -2.74 4.32 8.22
N LYS A 31 -4.00 4.23 7.80
CA LYS A 31 -4.59 2.99 7.29
C LYS A 31 -4.40 2.97 5.78
N VAL A 32 -3.85 1.88 5.26
CA VAL A 32 -3.47 1.74 3.86
C VAL A 32 -4.16 0.54 3.26
N ARG A 33 -4.70 0.69 2.06
CA ARG A 33 -5.10 -0.43 1.19
C ARG A 33 -4.35 -0.31 -0.12
N VAL A 34 -3.69 -1.37 -0.54
CA VAL A 34 -2.94 -1.47 -1.80
C VAL A 34 -3.60 -2.54 -2.65
N VAL A 35 -3.91 -2.20 -3.88
CA VAL A 35 -4.38 -3.14 -4.90
C VAL A 35 -3.35 -3.16 -6.02
N GLU A 36 -2.88 -4.35 -6.36
CA GLU A 36 -1.99 -4.63 -7.47
C GLU A 36 -2.75 -5.46 -8.51
N HIS A 37 -2.73 -5.01 -9.76
CA HIS A 37 -3.25 -5.79 -10.87
C HIS A 37 -2.21 -6.84 -11.26
N GLY A 38 -2.64 -8.08 -11.38
CA GLY A 38 -1.77 -9.15 -11.86
C GLY A 38 -1.30 -8.90 -13.28
N ALA A 39 -0.12 -9.42 -13.60
CA ALA A 39 0.44 -9.46 -14.94
C ALA A 39 0.69 -10.93 -15.31
N PRO A 40 -0.29 -11.62 -15.93
CA PRO A 40 -0.20 -13.05 -16.22
C PRO A 40 1.00 -13.43 -17.09
N ASP A 41 1.35 -12.58 -18.05
CA ASP A 41 2.51 -12.79 -18.95
C ASP A 41 3.86 -12.76 -18.21
N LEU A 42 3.88 -12.26 -16.97
CA LEU A 42 5.05 -12.19 -16.10
C LEU A 42 4.94 -13.10 -14.87
N ASP A 43 3.89 -13.92 -14.79
CA ASP A 43 3.57 -14.78 -13.64
C ASP A 43 3.41 -13.98 -12.31
N ILE A 44 2.91 -12.75 -12.40
CA ILE A 44 2.64 -11.90 -11.23
C ILE A 44 1.14 -11.97 -10.90
N PRO A 45 0.74 -12.52 -9.75
CA PRO A 45 -0.66 -12.56 -9.36
C PRO A 45 -1.17 -11.17 -8.95
N ALA A 46 -2.49 -10.96 -9.03
CA ALA A 46 -3.11 -9.78 -8.43
C ALA A 46 -3.02 -9.85 -6.89
N SER A 47 -2.97 -8.69 -6.24
CA SER A 47 -2.93 -8.60 -4.77
C SER A 47 -3.85 -7.51 -4.23
N ASP A 48 -4.42 -7.73 -3.04
CA ASP A 48 -5.17 -6.73 -2.26
C ASP A 48 -4.75 -6.83 -0.80
N VAL A 49 -3.92 -5.88 -0.37
CA VAL A 49 -3.32 -5.85 0.97
C VAL A 49 -3.83 -4.65 1.73
N THR A 50 -4.29 -4.87 2.95
CA THR A 50 -4.63 -3.80 3.88
C THR A 50 -3.69 -3.84 5.08
N GLY A 51 -3.19 -2.69 5.50
CA GLY A 51 -2.28 -2.60 6.63
C GLY A 51 -2.25 -1.21 7.26
N TRP A 52 -1.33 -1.08 8.21
CA TRP A 52 -1.14 0.14 9.00
C TRP A 52 0.31 0.60 8.90
N ILE A 53 0.47 1.91 8.74
CA ILE A 53 1.74 2.60 8.97
C ILE A 53 1.58 3.40 10.26
N LYS A 54 2.36 3.04 11.27
CA LYS A 54 2.31 3.66 12.59
C LYS A 54 3.38 4.73 12.73
N ASP A 55 3.08 5.74 13.56
CA ASP A 55 4.01 6.74 14.05
C ASP A 55 4.85 7.41 12.93
N HIS A 56 4.22 7.79 11.82
CA HIS A 56 4.93 8.44 10.72
C HIS A 56 5.09 9.95 10.98
N PRO A 57 6.34 10.47 11.05
CA PRO A 57 6.57 11.90 11.19
C PRO A 57 6.25 12.63 9.89
N ARG A 58 5.25 13.52 9.91
CA ARG A 58 4.78 14.27 8.73
C ARG A 58 5.70 15.39 8.31
N ARG A 59 6.61 15.82 9.17
CA ARG A 59 7.68 16.80 8.85
C ARG A 59 8.84 16.15 8.08
N THR A 60 8.52 15.23 7.18
CA THR A 60 9.46 14.54 6.29
C THR A 60 8.92 14.58 4.87
N SER A 61 9.76 14.25 3.89
CA SER A 61 9.30 14.14 2.50
C SER A 61 8.22 13.05 2.40
N VAL A 62 7.15 13.32 1.64
CA VAL A 62 6.06 12.35 1.39
C VAL A 62 6.56 11.01 0.85
N TRP A 63 7.71 11.00 0.18
CA TRP A 63 8.36 9.79 -0.32
C TRP A 63 8.74 8.80 0.79
N HIS A 64 8.95 9.26 2.03
CA HIS A 64 9.14 8.36 3.18
C HIS A 64 7.86 7.56 3.48
N LEU A 65 6.68 8.19 3.37
CA LEU A 65 5.40 7.50 3.51
C LEU A 65 5.18 6.54 2.34
N VAL A 66 5.42 6.98 1.10
CA VAL A 66 5.33 6.14 -0.10
C VAL A 66 6.23 4.92 -0.01
N ARG A 67 7.47 5.09 0.47
CA ARG A 67 8.40 3.98 0.69
C ARG A 67 7.84 2.95 1.67
N LYS A 68 7.31 3.37 2.83
CA LYS A 68 6.69 2.46 3.80
C LYS A 68 5.46 1.73 3.22
N ILE A 69 4.68 2.41 2.37
CA ILE A 69 3.55 1.80 1.66
C ILE A 69 4.05 0.71 0.69
N ALA A 70 5.11 0.99 -0.07
CA ALA A 70 5.71 0.03 -0.97
C ALA A 70 6.29 -1.17 -0.20
N GLU A 71 7.04 -0.93 0.88
CA GLU A 71 7.57 -1.99 1.75
C GLU A 71 6.43 -2.89 2.30
N MET A 72 5.31 -2.30 2.72
CA MET A 72 4.12 -3.05 3.15
C MET A 72 3.50 -3.87 2.02
N ALA A 73 3.45 -3.34 0.81
CA ALA A 73 2.89 -4.03 -0.36
C ALA A 73 3.76 -5.21 -0.84
N THR A 74 5.08 -5.08 -0.69
CA THR A 74 6.06 -6.10 -1.15
C THR A 74 6.47 -7.10 -0.08
N SER A 75 6.14 -6.86 1.20
CA SER A 75 6.40 -7.82 2.26
C SER A 75 5.62 -9.10 1.98
N GLU A 76 6.33 -10.22 1.81
CA GLU A 76 5.84 -11.46 1.21
C GLU A 76 4.43 -11.88 1.66
N HIS A 77 3.68 -12.48 0.73
CA HIS A 77 2.45 -13.26 0.97
C HIS A 77 2.70 -14.36 2.02
N SER A 78 2.78 -14.00 3.30
CA SER A 78 2.55 -14.94 4.40
C SER A 78 1.07 -15.25 4.39
N GLY A 79 0.75 -16.33 3.68
CA GLY A 79 -0.60 -16.74 3.36
C GLY A 79 -1.52 -16.81 4.57
N SER A 80 -2.73 -16.32 4.39
CA SER A 80 -3.89 -16.90 5.06
C SER A 80 -4.71 -17.59 3.98
N ARG A 81 -4.44 -18.88 3.76
CA ARG A 81 -5.45 -19.78 3.21
C ARG A 81 -6.58 -19.75 4.24
N VAL A 82 -7.66 -19.05 3.94
CA VAL A 82 -8.92 -19.22 4.67
C VAL A 82 -9.32 -20.67 4.45
N GLY A 83 -9.17 -21.48 5.49
CA GLY A 83 -9.72 -22.83 5.53
C GLY A 83 -11.22 -22.72 5.40
N THR A 84 -11.75 -23.29 4.33
CA THR A 84 -13.16 -23.70 4.28
C THR A 84 -13.24 -25.03 5.03
N GLU A 85 -13.72 -24.97 6.27
CA GLU A 85 -14.45 -26.08 6.90
C GLU A 85 -15.90 -26.03 6.47
#